data_AF-A0A9P5CN64-F1
#
_entry.id   AF-A0A9P5CN64-F1
#
_cell.length_a   1.000
_cell.length_b   1.000
_cell.length_c   1.000
_cell.angle_alpha   90.00
_cell.angle_beta   90.00
_cell.angle_gamma   90.00
#
_symmetry.space_group_name_H-M   'P 1'
#
loop_
_entity.id
_entity.type
_entity.pdbx_description
1 polymer ?
#
loop_
_entity_poly.entity_id
_entity_poly.type
_entity_poly.pdbx_seq_one_letter_code
_entity_poly.pdbx_strand_id
1 'polypeptide(L)'
;IYRLPPGPEVDAAWSRLAAADGIFPLSSDDVVRMGKDPAYTVKAPPSYGFPPEKDNMMGIEAFHQLHCLNALRKALITNYDYYWGSTYGFDPPITFSRHLNHCLDILRQHLMCHADLEAFTFMWREGQEKPYADFGIRKTCVDFNYLLEW
;
A
#
# COMPACT_ATOMS: atom_id res chain seq x y z
N ILE A 1 18.30 7.38 5.72
CA ILE A 1 18.08 6.39 4.65
C ILE A 1 16.93 6.80 3.72
N TYR A 2 15.67 6.92 4.18
CA TYR A 2 14.48 7.08 3.30
C TYR A 2 14.43 8.32 2.39
N ARG A 3 15.26 9.34 2.62
CA ARG A 3 15.34 10.58 1.82
C ARG A 3 16.54 10.63 0.87
N LEU A 4 17.40 9.62 0.90
CA LEU A 4 18.59 9.56 0.05
C LEU A 4 18.22 9.26 -1.41
N PRO A 5 19.10 9.56 -2.38
CA PRO A 5 18.92 9.14 -3.77
C PRO A 5 18.69 7.64 -3.91
N PRO A 6 18.04 7.17 -4.99
CA PRO A 6 17.83 5.74 -5.23
C PRO A 6 19.14 4.94 -5.15
N GLY A 7 19.08 3.77 -4.51
CA GLY A 7 20.21 2.89 -4.34
C GLY A 7 19.82 1.65 -3.53
N PRO A 8 20.66 0.60 -3.53
CA PRO A 8 20.31 -0.69 -2.92
C PRO A 8 19.86 -0.61 -1.46
N GLU A 9 20.55 0.20 -0.64
CA GLU A 9 20.19 0.38 0.77
C GLU A 9 18.86 1.11 0.97
N VAL A 10 18.57 2.10 0.12
CA VAL A 10 17.31 2.85 0.16
C VAL A 10 16.16 1.94 -0.27
N ASP A 11 16.35 1.20 -1.36
CA ASP A 11 15.36 0.25 -1.85
C ASP A 11 15.12 -0.89 -0.85
N ALA A 12 16.17 -1.38 -0.18
CA ALA A 12 16.04 -2.35 0.91
C ALA A 12 15.29 -1.79 2.11
N ALA A 13 15.54 -0.54 2.51
CA ALA A 13 14.83 0.09 3.62
C ALA A 13 13.34 0.32 3.31
N TRP A 14 13.02 0.82 2.11
CA TRP A 14 11.63 0.98 1.67
C TRP A 14 10.94 -0.38 1.51
N SER A 15 11.63 -1.35 0.89
CA SER A 15 11.12 -2.72 0.79
C SER A 15 10.93 -3.32 2.17
N ARG A 16 11.73 -3.04 3.19
CA ARG A 16 11.47 -3.59 4.54
C ARG A 16 10.14 -3.11 5.13
N LEU A 17 9.73 -1.87 4.85
CA LEU A 17 8.46 -1.31 5.31
C LEU A 17 7.27 -1.78 4.46
N ALA A 18 7.49 -1.93 3.14
CA ALA A 18 6.48 -2.35 2.18
C ALA A 18 6.33 -3.88 2.05
N ALA A 19 7.42 -4.64 2.21
CA ALA A 19 7.50 -6.10 2.10
C ALA A 19 7.02 -6.83 3.35
N ALA A 20 6.40 -6.10 4.27
CA ALA A 20 5.28 -6.65 5.00
C ALA A 20 4.02 -6.76 4.12
N ASP A 21 4.18 -6.88 2.79
CA ASP A 21 3.41 -7.69 1.82
C ASP A 21 3.09 -9.14 2.32
N GLY A 22 3.21 -9.41 3.62
CA GLY A 22 2.78 -10.63 4.24
C GLY A 22 1.33 -10.83 3.88
N ILE A 23 1.09 -11.84 3.06
CA ILE A 23 -0.17 -12.52 3.09
C ILE A 23 -0.17 -13.26 4.42
N PHE A 24 -1.15 -12.96 5.26
CA PHE A 24 -1.31 -13.56 6.57
C PHE A 24 -2.48 -14.57 6.55
N PRO A 25 -2.45 -15.58 7.42
CA PRO A 25 -3.53 -16.56 7.55
C PRO A 25 -4.75 -15.94 8.22
N LEU A 26 -5.93 -16.22 7.68
CA LEU A 26 -7.23 -15.77 8.20
C LEU A 26 -8.21 -16.95 8.30
N SER A 27 -8.90 -17.09 9.43
CA SER A 27 -9.93 -18.12 9.57
C SER A 27 -11.22 -17.72 8.84
N SER A 28 -12.05 -18.70 8.49
CA SER A 28 -13.37 -18.40 7.92
C SER A 28 -14.27 -17.62 8.89
N ASP A 29 -14.15 -17.87 10.20
CA ASP A 29 -14.87 -17.12 11.22
C ASP A 29 -14.45 -15.65 11.25
N ASP A 30 -13.16 -15.35 11.08
CA ASP A 30 -12.67 -13.98 10.98
C ASP A 30 -13.19 -13.29 9.72
N VAL A 31 -13.23 -13.99 8.58
CA VAL A 31 -13.85 -13.46 7.34
C VAL A 31 -15.32 -13.08 7.56
N VAL A 32 -16.09 -13.93 8.25
CA VAL A 32 -17.49 -13.65 8.60
C VAL A 32 -17.59 -12.43 9.53
N ARG A 33 -16.69 -12.30 10.51
CA ARG A 33 -16.65 -11.13 11.41
C ARG A 33 -16.33 -9.83 10.68
N MET A 34 -15.56 -9.90 9.60
CA MET A 34 -15.32 -8.77 8.69
C MET A 34 -16.55 -8.42 7.84
N GLY A 35 -17.64 -9.19 7.93
CA GLY A 35 -18.86 -9.01 7.14
C GLY A 35 -18.73 -9.50 5.71
N LYS A 36 -17.78 -10.41 5.45
CA LYS A 36 -17.53 -10.99 4.13
C LYS A 36 -17.92 -12.48 4.13
N ASP A 37 -18.12 -13.04 2.93
CA ASP A 37 -18.42 -14.46 2.76
C ASP A 37 -17.13 -15.25 2.43
N PRO A 38 -16.73 -16.22 3.28
CA PRO A 38 -15.55 -17.06 3.06
C PRO A 38 -15.53 -17.83 1.73
N ALA A 39 -16.70 -18.05 1.10
CA ALA A 39 -16.78 -18.74 -0.18
C ALA A 39 -16.12 -17.96 -1.33
N TYR A 40 -15.99 -16.63 -1.19
CA TYR A 40 -15.40 -15.76 -2.21
C TYR A 40 -13.96 -15.34 -1.90
N THR A 41 -13.41 -15.74 -0.75
CA THR A 41 -12.03 -15.43 -0.39
C THR A 41 -11.06 -16.46 -0.94
N VAL A 42 -9.86 -16.02 -1.33
CA VAL A 42 -8.83 -16.92 -1.84
C VAL A 42 -8.19 -17.71 -0.70
N LYS A 43 -8.13 -19.03 -0.88
CA LYS A 43 -7.38 -19.95 -0.03
C LYS A 43 -5.90 -19.94 -0.41
N ALA A 44 -5.03 -19.89 0.59
CA ALA A 44 -3.61 -19.97 0.42
C ALA A 44 -3.22 -21.38 -0.07
N PRO A 45 -2.28 -21.50 -1.03
CA PRO A 45 -1.76 -22.80 -1.42
C PRO A 45 -0.97 -23.43 -0.25
N PRO A 46 -0.84 -24.77 -0.19
CA PRO A 46 -0.15 -25.45 0.92
C PRO A 46 1.30 -24.98 1.17
N SER A 47 1.97 -24.45 0.13
CA SER A 47 3.33 -23.90 0.22
C SER A 47 3.47 -22.72 1.18
N TYR A 48 2.38 -22.06 1.55
CA TYR A 48 2.37 -20.97 2.53
C TYR A 48 2.48 -21.49 3.97
N GLY A 49 2.23 -22.79 4.20
CA GLY A 49 2.35 -23.40 5.53
C GLY A 49 1.38 -22.83 6.57
N PHE A 50 0.24 -22.31 6.14
CA PHE A 50 -0.78 -21.76 7.03
C PHE A 50 -1.43 -22.87 7.89
N PRO A 51 -1.88 -22.53 9.12
CA PRO A 51 -2.63 -23.48 9.94
C PRO A 51 -3.88 -24.01 9.20
N PRO A 52 -4.28 -25.28 9.39
CA PRO A 52 -5.40 -25.88 8.66
C PRO A 52 -6.73 -25.11 8.73
N GLU A 53 -6.99 -24.42 9.85
CA GLU A 53 -8.22 -23.65 10.08
C GLU A 53 -8.10 -22.15 9.69
N LYS A 54 -6.94 -21.74 9.18
CA LYS A 54 -6.63 -20.36 8.79
C LYS A 54 -6.03 -20.29 7.39
N ASP A 55 -6.70 -20.95 6.47
CA ASP A 55 -6.25 -21.10 5.09
C ASP A 55 -6.70 -19.95 4.18
N ASN A 56 -7.48 -18.97 4.64
CA ASN A 56 -7.77 -17.78 3.83
C ASN A 56 -6.58 -16.81 3.84
N MET A 57 -6.41 -16.09 2.74
CA MET A 57 -5.40 -15.06 2.58
C MET A 57 -5.94 -13.70 3.00
N MET A 58 -5.18 -12.97 3.81
CA MET A 58 -5.43 -11.55 4.11
C MET A 58 -4.16 -10.71 3.96
N GLY A 59 -4.31 -9.41 3.77
CA GLY A 59 -3.25 -8.42 3.96
C GLY A 59 -3.66 -7.37 4.99
N ILE A 60 -2.71 -6.56 5.45
CA ILE A 60 -2.94 -5.46 6.38
C ILE A 60 -2.75 -4.14 5.65
N GLU A 61 -3.70 -3.22 5.81
CA GLU A 61 -3.74 -1.95 5.10
C GLU A 61 -2.49 -1.10 5.28
N ALA A 62 -1.93 -1.00 6.49
CA ALA A 62 -0.72 -0.24 6.75
C ALA A 62 0.44 -0.64 5.82
N PHE A 63 0.59 -1.94 5.54
CA PHE A 63 1.64 -2.44 4.66
C PHE A 63 1.32 -2.16 3.20
N HIS A 64 0.06 -2.32 2.80
CA HIS A 64 -0.37 -1.99 1.43
C HIS A 64 -0.22 -0.49 1.12
N GLN A 65 -0.55 0.39 2.08
CA GLN A 65 -0.35 1.84 1.97
C GLN A 65 1.14 2.20 1.79
N LEU A 66 2.03 1.57 2.55
CA LEU A 66 3.48 1.74 2.42
C LEU A 66 4.03 1.17 1.11
N HIS A 67 3.48 0.04 0.63
CA HIS A 67 3.76 -0.53 -0.69
C HIS A 67 3.39 0.47 -1.79
N CYS A 68 2.18 1.02 -1.76
CA CYS A 68 1.71 2.02 -2.72
C CYS A 68 2.58 3.28 -2.68
N LEU A 69 2.94 3.78 -1.49
CA LEU A 69 3.82 4.94 -1.37
C LEU A 69 5.22 4.67 -1.97
N ASN A 70 5.76 3.46 -1.80
CA ASN A 70 7.03 3.06 -2.43
C ASN A 70 6.92 2.93 -3.96
N ALA A 71 5.78 2.47 -4.48
CA ALA A 71 5.52 2.46 -5.92
C ALA A 71 5.49 3.89 -6.49
N LEU A 72 4.80 4.81 -5.81
CA LEU A 72 4.79 6.24 -6.17
C LEU A 72 6.19 6.86 -6.11
N ARG A 73 6.99 6.53 -5.09
CA ARG A 73 8.40 6.96 -5.01
C ARG A 73 9.19 6.57 -6.25
N LYS A 74 9.01 5.35 -6.75
CA LYS A 74 9.72 4.84 -7.94
C LYS A 74 9.22 5.49 -9.25
N ALA A 75 8.01 6.06 -9.25
CA ALA A 75 7.36 6.66 -10.41
C ALA A 75 7.32 8.21 -10.38
N LEU A 76 8.01 8.86 -9.45
CA LEU A 76 7.91 10.31 -9.21
C LEU A 76 8.07 11.20 -10.45
N ILE A 77 8.87 10.76 -11.42
CA ILE A 77 9.24 11.58 -12.58
C ILE A 77 8.29 11.43 -13.77
N THR A 78 7.37 10.45 -13.75
CA THR A 78 6.56 10.07 -14.91
C THR A 78 5.73 11.23 -15.48
N ASN A 79 5.33 12.20 -14.65
CA ASN A 79 4.51 13.34 -15.07
C ASN A 79 5.26 14.69 -15.05
N TYR A 80 6.57 14.69 -14.83
CA TYR A 80 7.33 15.93 -14.64
C TYR A 80 7.24 16.88 -15.83
N ASP A 81 7.48 16.38 -17.04
CA ASP A 81 7.52 17.19 -18.26
C ASP A 81 6.21 17.96 -18.49
N TYR A 82 5.07 17.30 -18.23
CA TYR A 82 3.75 17.87 -18.42
C TYR A 82 3.44 19.01 -17.44
N TYR A 83 3.71 18.79 -16.14
CA TYR A 83 3.35 19.77 -15.11
C TYR A 83 4.40 20.85 -14.89
N TRP A 84 5.67 20.53 -15.12
CA TRP A 84 6.80 21.33 -14.65
C TRP A 84 7.82 21.67 -15.75
N GLY A 85 7.85 20.91 -16.85
CA GLY A 85 8.85 21.07 -17.91
C GLY A 85 8.88 22.47 -18.52
N SER A 86 7.72 23.09 -18.76
CA SER A 86 7.63 24.45 -19.29
C SER A 86 8.06 25.54 -18.30
N THR A 87 7.97 25.26 -17.00
CA THR A 87 8.24 26.23 -15.92
C THR A 87 9.67 26.13 -15.40
N TYR A 88 10.21 24.90 -15.29
CA TYR A 88 11.49 24.61 -14.65
C TYR A 88 12.51 23.96 -15.60
N GLY A 89 12.16 23.76 -16.87
CA GLY A 89 12.96 23.03 -17.85
C GLY A 89 12.67 21.53 -17.83
N PHE A 90 12.95 20.85 -18.95
CA PHE A 90 12.74 19.40 -19.14
C PHE A 90 13.84 18.52 -18.52
N ASP A 91 14.82 19.14 -17.86
CA ASP A 91 15.76 18.45 -16.98
C ASP A 91 15.44 18.83 -15.53
N PRO A 92 14.89 17.90 -14.72
CA PRO A 92 14.46 18.20 -13.37
C PRO A 92 15.62 18.67 -12.48
N PRO A 93 15.54 19.87 -11.87
CA PRO A 93 16.61 20.34 -11.00
C PRO A 93 16.69 19.47 -9.74
N ILE A 94 17.89 19.32 -9.17
CA ILE A 94 18.10 18.50 -7.95
C ILE A 94 17.21 18.93 -6.76
N THR A 95 16.83 20.21 -6.71
CA THR A 95 15.90 20.76 -5.72
C THR A 95 14.51 20.12 -5.80
N PHE A 96 14.04 19.81 -7.01
CA PHE A 96 12.77 19.12 -7.24
C PHE A 96 12.79 17.71 -6.61
N SER A 97 13.80 16.91 -6.93
CA SER A 97 13.97 15.57 -6.36
C SER A 97 14.11 15.59 -4.84
N ARG A 98 14.84 16.56 -4.28
CA ARG A 98 14.97 16.72 -2.82
C ARG A 98 13.63 17.06 -2.16
N HIS A 99 12.83 17.92 -2.78
CA HIS A 99 11.51 18.29 -2.26
C HIS A 99 10.56 17.10 -2.29
N LEU A 100 10.49 16.36 -3.41
CA LEU A 100 9.66 15.17 -3.52
C LEU A 100 10.05 14.09 -2.50
N ASN A 101 11.35 13.81 -2.34
CA ASN A 101 11.82 12.86 -1.33
C ASN A 101 11.48 13.29 0.10
N HIS A 102 11.48 14.60 0.39
CA HIS A 102 11.05 15.13 1.67
C HIS A 102 9.55 14.92 1.90
N CYS A 103 8.70 15.23 0.91
CA CYS A 103 7.25 15.03 0.99
C CYS A 103 6.89 13.55 1.17
N LEU A 104 7.52 12.66 0.41
CA LEU A 104 7.34 11.20 0.57
C LEU A 104 7.72 10.72 1.96
N ASP A 105 8.81 11.24 2.54
CA ASP A 105 9.23 10.83 3.88
C ASP A 105 8.26 11.32 4.97
N ILE A 106 7.66 12.50 4.82
CA ILE A 106 6.59 12.97 5.72
C ILE A 106 5.38 12.04 5.63
N LEU A 107 4.94 11.69 4.41
CA LEU A 107 3.81 10.77 4.24
C LEU A 107 4.12 9.38 4.80
N ARG A 108 5.33 8.86 4.59
CA ARG A 108 5.79 7.60 5.17
C ARG A 108 5.72 7.63 6.69
N GLN A 109 6.22 8.71 7.32
CA GLN A 109 6.15 8.88 8.78
C GLN A 109 4.70 8.96 9.26
N HIS A 110 3.82 9.67 8.54
CA HIS A 110 2.41 9.77 8.88
C HIS A 110 1.71 8.40 8.82
N LEU A 111 1.91 7.63 7.74
CA LEU A 111 1.35 6.28 7.57
C LEU A 111 1.86 5.32 8.65
N MET A 112 3.12 5.44 9.07
CA MET A 112 3.65 4.63 10.17
C MET A 112 3.08 5.05 11.54
N CYS A 113 2.82 6.34 11.73
CA CYS A 113 2.25 6.86 12.98
C CYS A 113 0.75 6.55 13.11
N HIS A 114 0.04 6.48 11.99
CA HIS A 114 -1.39 6.21 11.89
C HIS A 114 -1.62 4.92 11.09
N ALA A 115 -0.89 3.87 11.46
CA ALA A 115 -0.92 2.60 10.77
C ALA A 115 -2.33 2.01 10.79
N ASP A 116 -2.90 1.81 9.61
CA ASP A 116 -4.21 1.22 9.44
C ASP A 116 -4.13 -0.31 9.60
N LEU A 117 -4.66 -0.83 10.70
CA LEU A 117 -4.55 -2.26 11.06
C LEU A 117 -5.68 -3.12 10.50
N GLU A 118 -6.61 -2.53 9.74
CA GLU A 118 -7.68 -3.30 9.13
C GLU A 118 -7.13 -4.34 8.14
N ALA A 119 -7.76 -5.51 8.15
CA ALA A 119 -7.45 -6.58 7.24
C ALA A 119 -8.24 -6.40 5.93
N PHE A 120 -7.60 -6.66 4.79
CA PHE A 120 -8.29 -6.88 3.53
C PHE A 120 -8.12 -8.34 3.09
N THR A 121 -9.07 -8.84 2.32
CA THR A 121 -9.07 -10.22 1.80
C THR A 121 -8.67 -10.21 0.33
N PHE A 122 -8.47 -11.39 -0.25
CA PHE A 122 -8.27 -11.54 -1.69
C PHE A 122 -9.45 -12.28 -2.31
N MET A 123 -9.77 -11.96 -3.56
CA MET A 123 -10.82 -12.63 -4.35
C MET A 123 -10.33 -12.92 -5.77
N TRP A 124 -10.90 -13.94 -6.40
CA TRP A 124 -10.71 -14.17 -7.84
C TRP A 124 -11.64 -13.26 -8.64
N ARG A 125 -11.14 -12.70 -9.72
CA ARG A 125 -11.92 -11.93 -10.70
C ARG A 125 -11.70 -12.50 -12.08
N GLU A 126 -12.74 -12.48 -12.90
CA GLU A 126 -12.66 -12.95 -14.28
C GLU A 126 -11.58 -12.19 -15.05
N GLY A 127 -10.74 -12.94 -15.78
CA GLY A 127 -9.63 -12.38 -16.58
C GLY A 127 -8.38 -11.99 -15.79
N GLN A 128 -8.32 -12.22 -14.46
CA GLN A 128 -7.12 -11.99 -13.65
C GLN A 128 -6.36 -13.30 -13.40
N GLU A 129 -5.05 -13.32 -13.68
CA GLU A 129 -4.17 -14.46 -13.37
C GLU A 129 -3.80 -14.55 -11.88
N LYS A 130 -3.93 -13.45 -11.14
CA LYS A 130 -3.57 -13.36 -9.72
C LYS A 130 -4.78 -12.93 -8.89
N PRO A 131 -4.83 -13.34 -7.60
CA PRO A 131 -5.84 -12.86 -6.68
C PRO A 131 -5.87 -11.33 -6.62
N TYR A 132 -7.07 -10.76 -6.68
CA TYR A 132 -7.29 -9.33 -6.55
C TYR A 132 -7.54 -8.98 -5.07
N ALA A 133 -6.86 -7.96 -4.56
CA ALA A 133 -7.06 -7.46 -3.21
C ALA A 133 -8.41 -6.75 -3.08
N ASP A 134 -9.22 -7.15 -2.12
CA ASP A 134 -10.53 -6.59 -1.85
C ASP A 134 -10.48 -5.55 -0.73
N PHE A 135 -10.23 -4.30 -1.14
CA PHE A 135 -10.26 -3.10 -0.30
C PHE A 135 -11.68 -2.62 0.05
N GLY A 136 -12.72 -3.39 -0.27
CA GLY A 136 -14.10 -3.18 0.20
C GLY A 136 -14.24 -3.46 1.70
N ILE A 137 -13.48 -2.74 2.51
CA ILE A 137 -13.44 -2.87 3.97
C ILE A 137 -14.10 -1.67 4.61
N ARG A 138 -14.71 -1.88 5.78
CA ARG A 138 -15.39 -0.81 6.50
C ARG A 138 -14.36 0.09 7.16
N LYS A 139 -14.38 1.38 6.81
CA LYS A 139 -13.54 2.42 7.42
C LYS A 139 -14.39 3.41 8.19
N THR A 140 -13.80 3.99 9.22
CA THR A 140 -14.31 5.22 9.84
C THR A 140 -13.48 6.37 9.32
N CYS A 141 -14.13 7.33 8.66
CA CYS A 141 -13.46 8.46 8.03
C CYS A 141 -13.77 9.76 8.77
N VAL A 142 -12.84 10.71 8.71
CA VAL A 142 -13.13 12.11 9.03
C VAL A 142 -14.11 12.65 7.98
N ASP A 143 -15.08 13.45 8.42
CA ASP A 143 -15.91 14.20 7.48
C ASP A 143 -15.07 15.29 6.81
N PHE A 144 -14.65 15.01 5.59
CA PHE A 144 -13.78 15.90 4.85
C PHE A 144 -14.50 17.16 4.36
N ASN A 145 -15.81 17.12 4.15
CA ASN A 145 -16.58 18.31 3.78
C ASN A 145 -16.64 19.28 4.96
N TYR A 146 -16.93 18.76 6.15
CA TYR A 146 -16.86 19.56 7.38
C TYR A 146 -15.47 20.19 7.57
N LEU A 147 -14.39 19.45 7.28
CA LEU A 147 -13.03 19.98 7.39
C LEU A 147 -12.72 21.10 6.38
N LEU A 148 -13.27 21.02 5.16
CA LEU A 148 -13.07 22.05 4.12
C LEU A 148 -13.83 23.34 4.42
N GLU A 149 -14.87 23.28 5.25
CA GLU A 149 -15.71 24.42 5.64
C GLU A 149 -15.31 25.07 6.98
N TRP A 150 -14.40 24.46 7.75
CA TRP A 150 -13.93 24.94 9.06
C TRP A 150 -13.11 26.23 9.00
#